data_AF-A0A317IV87-F1
#
_entry.id   AF-A0A317IV87-F1
#
_cell.length_a   1.000
_cell.length_b   1.000
_cell.length_c   1.000
_cell.angle_alpha   90.00
_cell.angle_beta   90.00
_cell.angle_gamma   90.00
#
_symmetry.space_group_name_H-M   'P 1'
#
loop_
_entity.id
_entity.type
_entity.pdbx_description
1 polymer ?
#
loop_
_entity_poly.entity_id
_entity_poly.type
_entity_poly.pdbx_seq_one_letter_code
_entity_poly.pdbx_strand_id
1 'polypeptide(L)'
;MFIVDDPPQQKNLRGTLAFAKSGRNTRATEIFINLADNPMLDDQMFVPFAKMVQGMDVVDQLYSGYGELRPQGKEIDAGRVEEEANEYLVPRFPKLDYIKRARFLP
;
A
#
# COMPACT_ATOMS: atom_id res chain seq x y z
N MET A 1 9.28 8.63 -12.52
CA MET A 1 10.00 9.68 -11.77
C MET A 1 9.86 9.35 -10.29
N PHE A 2 10.95 9.32 -9.53
CA PHE A 2 10.89 9.04 -8.09
C PHE A 2 10.76 10.31 -7.26
N ILE A 3 10.19 10.18 -6.06
CA ILE A 3 10.01 11.21 -5.04
C ILE A 3 11.14 11.08 -4.01
N VAL A 4 11.81 12.20 -3.68
CA VAL A 4 12.88 12.26 -2.66
C VAL A 4 12.31 11.95 -1.29
N ASP A 5 13.00 11.18 -0.45
CA ASP A 5 12.52 10.76 0.88
C ASP A 5 12.18 11.94 1.81
N ASP A 6 11.08 11.79 2.58
CA ASP A 6 10.71 12.74 3.63
C ASP A 6 11.57 12.50 4.88
N PRO A 7 11.85 13.53 5.69
CA PRO A 7 12.43 13.31 7.02
C PRO A 7 11.41 12.56 7.91
N PRO A 8 11.85 11.69 8.84
CA PRO A 8 10.94 11.03 9.78
C PRO A 8 10.19 12.05 10.64
N GLN A 9 8.86 11.99 10.61
CA GLN A 9 8.00 12.88 11.41
C GLN A 9 6.98 12.13 12.27
N GLN A 10 6.55 10.94 11.82
CA GLN A 10 5.50 10.15 12.45
C GLN A 10 5.94 8.69 12.57
N LYS A 11 5.28 7.94 13.45
CA LYS A 11 5.51 6.51 13.67
C LYS A 11 4.55 5.68 12.83
N ASN A 12 5.00 4.52 12.33
CA ASN A 12 4.17 3.55 11.62
C ASN A 12 3.23 2.81 12.57
N LEU A 13 2.22 3.53 13.08
CA LEU A 13 1.15 2.98 13.93
C LEU A 13 0.00 2.45 13.08
N ARG A 14 -0.85 1.59 13.67
CA ARG A 14 -2.05 1.08 13.01
C ARG A 14 -2.91 2.21 12.43
N GLY A 15 -3.32 2.05 11.18
CA GLY A 15 -4.11 3.01 10.42
C GLY A 15 -3.32 4.15 9.79
N THR A 16 -2.00 4.18 9.90
CA THR A 16 -1.16 5.13 9.15
C THR A 16 -0.91 4.65 7.72
N LEU A 17 -0.67 5.57 6.80
CA LEU A 17 -0.31 5.30 5.41
C LEU A 17 1.06 5.89 5.09
N ALA A 18 1.86 5.12 4.36
CA ALA A 18 3.16 5.55 3.84
C ALA A 18 3.35 5.09 2.39
N PHE A 19 4.26 5.74 1.68
CA PHE A 19 4.68 5.28 0.35
C PHE A 19 5.60 4.06 0.47
N ALA A 20 5.44 3.10 -0.44
CA ALA A 20 6.40 2.02 -0.60
C ALA A 20 7.71 2.53 -1.23
N LYS A 21 8.81 1.79 -1.02
CA LYS A 21 10.14 2.08 -1.59
C LYS A 21 11.00 0.82 -1.57
N SER A 22 11.98 0.78 -2.46
CA SER A 22 13.00 -0.27 -2.60
C SER A 22 14.40 0.24 -2.22
N GLY A 23 14.50 1.44 -1.64
CA GLY A 23 15.75 2.09 -1.26
C GLY A 23 15.58 3.58 -1.05
N ARG A 24 16.71 4.28 -0.91
CA ARG A 24 16.72 5.74 -0.74
C ARG A 24 16.22 6.44 -2.00
N ASN A 25 15.28 7.37 -1.86
CA ASN A 25 14.71 8.18 -2.94
C ASN A 25 14.08 7.36 -4.08
N THR A 26 13.43 6.24 -3.76
CA THR A 26 12.74 5.38 -4.75
C THR A 26 11.24 5.34 -4.55
N ARG A 27 10.67 6.28 -3.79
CA ARG A 27 9.21 6.37 -3.62
C ARG A 27 8.59 6.79 -4.96
N ALA A 28 7.43 6.21 -5.29
CA ALA A 28 6.69 6.56 -6.49
C ALA A 28 5.20 6.76 -6.16
N THR A 29 4.32 5.86 -6.62
CA THR A 29 2.86 5.98 -6.47
C THR A 29 2.27 4.90 -5.57
N GLU A 30 3.05 3.90 -5.18
CA GLU A 30 2.59 2.82 -4.33
C GLU A 30 2.50 3.26 -2.87
N ILE A 31 1.37 2.94 -2.24
CA ILE A 31 1.08 3.24 -0.84
C ILE A 31 0.63 1.97 -0.12
N PHE A 32 0.94 1.88 1.16
CA PHE A 32 0.41 0.83 2.03
C PHE A 32 -0.29 1.42 3.25
N ILE A 33 -1.15 0.61 3.88
CA ILE A 33 -1.83 0.92 5.14
C ILE A 33 -1.26 0.02 6.22
N ASN A 34 -0.82 0.59 7.33
CA ASN A 34 -0.39 -0.17 8.50
C ASN A 34 -1.61 -0.84 9.17
N LEU A 35 -1.71 -2.17 9.07
CA LEU A 35 -2.76 -2.95 9.75
C LEU A 35 -2.45 -3.21 11.23
N ALA A 36 -1.24 -2.92 11.68
CA ALA A 36 -0.82 -3.00 13.07
C ALA A 36 0.26 -1.93 13.33
N ASP A 37 0.75 -1.83 14.56
CA ASP A 37 1.93 -1.03 14.86
C ASP A 37 3.18 -1.74 14.32
N ASN A 38 3.97 -1.05 13.49
CA ASN A 38 5.09 -1.60 12.75
C ASN A 38 6.39 -0.80 13.01
N PRO A 39 7.00 -0.89 14.21
CA PRO A 39 8.20 -0.12 14.55
C PRO A 39 9.40 -0.43 13.63
N MET A 40 9.47 -1.65 13.07
CA MET A 40 10.51 -2.03 12.10
C MET A 40 10.51 -1.14 10.84
N LEU A 41 9.35 -0.62 10.44
CA LEU A 41 9.25 0.28 9.28
C LEU A 41 9.81 1.67 9.60
N ASP A 42 9.80 2.10 10.86
CA ASP A 42 10.44 3.34 11.29
C ASP A 42 11.96 3.24 11.16
N ASP A 43 12.55 2.11 11.58
CA ASP A 43 13.98 1.84 11.45
C ASP A 43 14.43 1.79 9.99
N GLN A 44 13.54 1.38 9.09
CA GLN A 44 13.74 1.38 7.64
C GLN A 44 13.39 2.71 6.97
N MET A 45 13.02 3.73 7.75
CA MET A 45 12.73 5.09 7.28
C MET A 45 11.54 5.16 6.31
N PHE A 46 10.51 4.34 6.51
CA PHE A 46 9.22 4.54 5.87
C PHE A 46 8.47 5.63 6.64
N VAL A 47 8.21 6.76 5.99
CA VAL A 47 7.63 7.93 6.66
C VAL A 47 6.12 7.99 6.37
N PRO A 48 5.26 7.88 7.40
CA PRO A 48 3.84 8.07 7.20
C PRO A 48 3.50 9.49 6.76
N PHE A 49 2.62 9.60 5.75
CA PHE A 49 2.13 10.89 5.24
C PHE A 49 0.65 11.13 5.56
N ALA A 50 -0.07 10.07 5.96
CA ALA A 50 -1.49 10.16 6.31
C ALA A 50 -1.87 9.17 7.41
N LYS A 51 -3.06 9.37 7.99
CA LYS A 51 -3.70 8.44 8.91
C LYS A 51 -5.17 8.30 8.57
N MET A 52 -5.71 7.10 8.72
CA MET A 52 -7.12 6.81 8.61
C MET A 52 -7.88 7.52 9.73
N VAL A 53 -8.92 8.26 9.37
CA VAL A 53 -9.80 8.95 10.33
C VAL A 53 -11.07 8.15 10.61
N GLN A 54 -11.50 7.31 9.66
CA GLN A 54 -12.69 6.45 9.71
C GLN A 54 -12.48 5.23 8.79
N GLY A 55 -13.21 4.13 9.02
CA GLY A 55 -13.25 2.98 8.11
C GLY A 55 -12.12 1.95 8.27
N MET A 56 -11.40 1.93 9.40
CA MET A 56 -10.40 0.88 9.67
C MET A 56 -11.01 -0.52 9.77
N ASP A 57 -12.25 -0.61 10.23
CA ASP A 57 -13.06 -1.84 10.25
C ASP A 57 -13.35 -2.38 8.85
N VAL A 58 -13.46 -1.51 7.84
CA VAL A 58 -13.57 -1.91 6.43
C VAL A 58 -12.23 -2.40 5.89
N VAL A 59 -11.13 -1.73 6.26
CA VAL A 59 -9.77 -2.15 5.88
C VAL A 59 -9.43 -3.54 6.42
N ASP A 60 -9.83 -3.84 7.65
CA ASP A 60 -9.63 -5.18 8.25
C ASP A 60 -10.38 -6.30 7.50
N GLN A 61 -11.37 -5.96 6.69
CA GLN A 61 -12.18 -6.90 5.92
C GLN A 61 -11.71 -7.09 4.47
N LEU A 62 -10.66 -6.38 4.04
CA LEU A 62 -10.10 -6.55 2.69
C LEU A 62 -9.70 -8.01 2.46
N TYR A 63 -10.02 -8.53 1.27
CA TYR A 63 -9.80 -9.93 0.94
C TYR A 63 -8.30 -10.27 0.87
N SER A 64 -7.82 -11.05 1.83
CA SER A 64 -6.41 -11.45 1.96
C SER A 64 -6.07 -12.80 1.32
N GLY A 65 -7.05 -13.50 0.73
CA GLY A 65 -6.90 -14.89 0.31
C GLY A 65 -5.95 -15.14 -0.88
N TYR A 66 -5.55 -14.09 -1.62
CA TYR A 66 -4.55 -14.22 -2.69
C TYR A 66 -3.10 -14.10 -2.20
N GLY A 67 -2.90 -13.60 -0.97
CA GLY A 67 -1.57 -13.44 -0.37
C GLY A 67 -0.71 -12.38 -1.04
N GLU A 68 0.61 -12.57 -0.93
CA GLU A 68 1.63 -11.60 -1.37
C GLU A 68 1.83 -11.59 -2.90
N LEU A 69 2.42 -10.50 -3.39
CA LEU A 69 2.95 -10.44 -4.76
C LEU A 69 4.15 -11.39 -4.91
N ARG A 70 4.37 -11.92 -6.12
CA ARG A 70 5.60 -12.66 -6.43
C ARG A 70 6.83 -11.73 -6.31
N PRO A 71 7.98 -12.24 -5.85
CA PRO A 71 8.28 -13.66 -5.59
C PRO A 71 7.88 -14.19 -4.21
N GLN A 72 7.41 -13.34 -3.28
CA GLN A 72 7.06 -13.78 -1.93
C GLN A 72 5.77 -14.64 -1.92
N GLY A 73 4.79 -14.28 -2.74
CA GLY A 73 3.59 -15.07 -2.98
C GLY A 73 3.66 -15.93 -4.24
N LYS A 74 2.50 -16.40 -4.71
CA LYS A 74 2.42 -17.39 -5.80
C LYS A 74 1.77 -16.88 -7.08
N GLU A 75 0.68 -16.11 -6.96
CA GLU A 75 -0.24 -15.92 -8.09
C GLU A 75 -0.09 -14.55 -8.76
N ILE A 76 0.02 -13.49 -7.97
CA ILE A 76 -0.01 -12.12 -8.47
C ILE A 76 1.40 -11.70 -8.92
N ASP A 77 1.54 -11.31 -10.18
CA ASP A 77 2.77 -10.81 -10.77
C ASP A 77 2.92 -9.30 -10.54
N ALA A 78 3.96 -8.86 -9.82
CA ALA A 78 4.18 -7.44 -9.54
C ALA A 78 4.37 -6.60 -10.81
N GLY A 79 5.13 -7.10 -11.80
CA GLY A 79 5.38 -6.38 -13.05
C GLY A 79 4.08 -6.17 -13.85
N ARG A 80 3.21 -7.17 -13.89
CA ARG A 80 1.90 -7.03 -14.54
C ARG A 80 0.94 -6.13 -13.77
N VAL A 81 1.05 -6.06 -12.43
CA VAL A 81 0.29 -5.07 -11.64
C VAL A 81 0.71 -3.65 -12.02
N GLU A 82 2.00 -3.40 -12.18
CA GLU A 82 2.53 -2.09 -12.58
C GLU A 82 2.19 -1.73 -14.04
N GLU A 83 2.33 -2.66 -14.97
CA GLU A 83 2.20 -2.40 -16.41
C GLU A 83 0.74 -2.47 -16.93
N GLU A 84 -0.05 -3.41 -16.43
CA GLU A 84 -1.41 -3.70 -16.96
C GLU A 84 -2.53 -3.35 -15.95
N ALA A 85 -2.21 -3.27 -14.65
CA ALA A 85 -3.13 -2.95 -13.58
C ALA A 85 -4.47 -3.71 -13.68
N ASN A 86 -5.58 -3.00 -13.96
CA ASN A 86 -6.92 -3.58 -14.02
C ASN A 86 -7.11 -4.59 -15.17
N GLU A 87 -6.40 -4.44 -16.29
CA GLU A 87 -6.48 -5.40 -17.40
C GLU A 87 -5.94 -6.78 -16.99
N TYR A 88 -4.93 -6.77 -16.12
CA TYR A 88 -4.41 -7.99 -15.51
C TYR A 88 -5.29 -8.47 -14.35
N LEU A 89 -5.60 -7.57 -13.41
CA LEU A 89 -6.17 -7.91 -12.10
C LEU A 89 -7.65 -8.33 -12.15
N VAL A 90 -8.50 -7.54 -12.83
CA VAL A 90 -9.97 -7.72 -12.82
C VAL A 90 -10.42 -9.11 -13.30
N PRO A 91 -9.93 -9.64 -14.44
CA PRO A 91 -10.39 -10.96 -14.91
C PRO A 91 -9.78 -12.15 -14.14
N ARG A 92 -8.70 -11.95 -13.37
CA ARG A 92 -7.93 -13.04 -12.74
C ARG A 92 -8.14 -13.16 -11.24
N PHE A 93 -8.43 -12.05 -10.58
CA PHE A 93 -8.59 -11.98 -9.13
C PHE A 93 -9.98 -11.42 -8.79
N PRO A 94 -11.05 -12.20 -9.06
CA PRO A 94 -12.44 -11.72 -8.93
C PRO A 94 -12.85 -11.33 -7.50
N LYS A 95 -12.09 -11.75 -6.48
CA LYS A 95 -12.33 -11.38 -5.07
C LYS A 95 -11.50 -10.17 -4.61
N LEU A 96 -10.67 -9.59 -5.47
CA LEU A 96 -9.85 -8.44 -5.10
C LEU A 96 -10.76 -7.22 -4.86
N ASP A 97 -10.46 -6.46 -3.81
CA ASP A 97 -11.16 -5.21 -3.52
C ASP A 97 -10.60 -4.05 -4.37
N TYR A 98 -11.47 -3.10 -4.72
CA TYR A 98 -11.11 -1.97 -5.59
C TYR A 98 -11.60 -0.64 -5.04
N ILE A 99 -10.75 0.37 -5.11
CA ILE A 99 -11.15 1.76 -4.91
C ILE A 99 -12.04 2.17 -6.09
N LYS A 100 -13.33 2.38 -5.84
CA LYS A 100 -14.29 2.82 -6.88
C LYS A 100 -14.30 4.32 -7.10
N ARG A 101 -13.90 5.10 -6.09
CA ARG A 101 -13.91 6.57 -6.14
C ARG A 101 -12.95 7.14 -5.09
N ALA A 102 -12.20 8.16 -5.48
CA ALA A 102 -11.46 9.05 -4.58
C ALA A 102 -11.84 10.49 -4.90
N ARG A 103 -11.97 11.33 -3.87
CA ARG A 103 -12.31 12.76 -4.03
C ARG A 103 -11.67 13.56 -2.91
N PHE A 104 -11.35 14.81 -3.20
CA PHE A 104 -11.09 15.80 -2.16
C PHE A 104 -12.42 16.13 -1.47
N LEU A 105 -12.40 16.16 -0.14
CA LEU A 105 -13.55 16.64 0.64
C LEU A 105 -13.44 18.18 0.72
N PRO A 106 -14.57 18.91 0.58
CA PRO A 106 -14.61 20.36 0.76
C PRO A 106 -14.38 20.77 2.21
#